data_AF-A0A9X0ZQN4-F1
#
_entry.id   AF-A0A9X0ZQN4-F1
#
_cell.length_a   1.000
_cell.length_b   1.000
_cell.length_c   1.000
_cell.angle_alpha   90.00
_cell.angle_beta   90.00
_cell.angle_gamma   90.00
#
_symmetry.space_group_name_H-M   'P 1'
#
loop_
_entity.id
_entity.type
_entity.pdbx_description
1 polymer ?
#
loop_
_entity_poly.entity_id
_entity_poly.type
_entity_poly.pdbx_seq_one_letter_code
_entity_poly.pdbx_strand_id
1 'polypeptide(L)'
;MNIFARGLLQKTGKNALDFYLSYYLGQITATDPEARIGILSRDGGYDVLVEHILENQQAKGIVRLANIDEVQHQKITAAPPPALLENSPQPETEPKPQQSLAPYFQAALVALRRPHAFRPSRLHNLQKYLYKYVLCDLFADKADEECERTTNAVINRLKVQNFISIDEQEAVSYHISDNDLLQKIQRYILIQRPQTYADFQTAVQSRADALCLTVSPNDIQAFARHLHEQNLIRQENGKIEYAPFAEPKPQPAPKQAAKTGWQPDEAKWKKVIAALSVAKAKRPGKISALRNTIKAHAKCGEQETEKMLQHLQDLKILRIDGAKIAYLK
;
A
#
# COMPACT_ATOMS: atom_id res chain seq x y z
N MET A 1 32.07 7.36 -7.28
CA MET A 1 31.34 6.35 -8.07
C MET A 1 30.02 6.09 -7.37
N ASN A 2 28.89 6.50 -7.94
CA ASN A 2 27.58 6.32 -7.28
C ASN A 2 27.09 4.90 -7.54
N ILE A 3 27.27 4.00 -6.57
CA ILE A 3 26.76 2.63 -6.66
C ILE A 3 25.28 2.65 -6.31
N PHE A 4 24.41 2.69 -7.32
CA PHE A 4 22.98 2.46 -7.15
C PHE A 4 22.73 0.95 -7.10
N ALA A 5 22.65 0.38 -5.90
CA ALA A 5 22.26 -1.02 -5.70
C ALA A 5 20.76 -1.18 -6.00
N ARG A 6 20.42 -1.54 -7.25
CA ARG A 6 19.06 -1.96 -7.63
C ARG A 6 18.94 -3.47 -7.44
N GLY A 7 18.74 -3.91 -6.20
CA GLY A 7 18.62 -5.33 -5.85
C GLY A 7 17.26 -5.92 -6.22
N LEU A 8 17.23 -6.82 -7.21
CA LEU A 8 16.13 -7.75 -7.46
C LEU A 8 16.09 -8.79 -6.31
N LEU A 9 15.09 -8.71 -5.43
CA LEU A 9 14.91 -9.66 -4.32
C LEU A 9 14.43 -11.03 -4.85
N GLN A 10 15.30 -12.04 -4.85
CA GLN A 10 14.94 -13.41 -5.27
C GLN A 10 14.46 -14.32 -4.12
N LYS A 11 14.47 -13.90 -2.85
CA LYS A 11 13.98 -14.71 -1.72
C LYS A 11 13.28 -13.87 -0.65
N THR A 12 12.15 -14.37 -0.14
CA THR A 12 11.30 -13.71 0.85
C THR A 12 11.55 -14.24 2.26
N GLY A 13 11.79 -13.33 3.21
CA GLY A 13 11.87 -13.59 4.64
C GLY A 13 11.56 -12.30 5.41
N LYS A 14 11.06 -12.42 6.66
CA LYS A 14 10.48 -11.29 7.43
C LYS A 14 11.38 -10.04 7.52
N ASN A 15 12.71 -10.22 7.48
CA ASN A 15 13.72 -9.15 7.50
C ASN A 15 14.79 -9.32 6.38
N ALA A 16 14.48 -10.03 5.30
CA ALA A 16 15.50 -10.40 4.30
C ALA A 16 16.19 -9.18 3.68
N LEU A 17 15.44 -8.10 3.43
CA LEU A 17 15.96 -6.86 2.88
C LEU A 17 17.02 -6.22 3.79
N ASP A 18 16.79 -6.21 5.11
CA ASP A 18 17.70 -5.58 6.07
C ASP A 18 19.04 -6.30 6.15
N PHE A 19 19.03 -7.63 6.00
CA PHE A 19 20.26 -8.42 5.88
C PHE A 19 21.03 -8.12 4.60
N TYR A 20 20.35 -7.96 3.45
CA TYR A 20 21.01 -7.57 2.20
C TYR A 20 21.63 -6.18 2.31
N LEU A 21 20.89 -5.22 2.88
CA LEU A 21 21.38 -3.86 3.06
C LEU A 21 22.59 -3.81 3.99
N SER A 22 22.52 -4.49 5.15
CA SER A 22 23.65 -4.61 6.08
C SER A 22 24.87 -5.28 5.45
N TYR A 23 24.68 -6.33 4.63
CA TYR A 23 25.76 -7.02 3.91
C TYR A 23 26.48 -6.10 2.92
N TYR A 24 25.73 -5.41 2.05
CA TYR A 24 26.33 -4.51 1.06
C TYR A 24 26.97 -3.29 1.71
N LEU A 25 26.39 -2.81 2.79
CA LEU A 25 26.96 -1.72 3.56
C LEU A 25 28.32 -2.10 4.15
N GLY A 26 28.44 -3.30 4.73
CA GLY A 26 29.72 -3.86 5.18
C GLY A 26 30.74 -4.03 4.07
N GLN A 27 30.31 -4.41 2.85
CA GLN A 27 31.22 -4.47 1.70
C GLN A 27 31.74 -3.09 1.29
N ILE A 28 30.86 -2.08 1.27
CA ILE A 28 31.22 -0.71 0.92
C ILE A 28 32.22 -0.16 1.94
N THR A 29 31.95 -0.27 3.24
CA THR A 29 32.84 0.23 4.29
C THR A 29 34.18 -0.52 4.36
N ALA A 30 34.20 -1.81 4.03
CA ALA A 30 35.44 -2.58 3.95
C ALA A 30 36.31 -2.24 2.72
N THR A 31 35.68 -1.79 1.61
CA THR A 31 36.38 -1.54 0.34
C THR A 31 36.76 -0.06 0.18
N ASP A 32 35.94 0.85 0.68
CA ASP A 32 36.11 2.30 0.56
C ASP A 32 35.83 2.99 1.91
N PRO A 33 36.87 3.15 2.76
CA PRO A 33 36.77 3.90 4.00
C PRO A 33 36.40 5.38 3.78
N GLU A 34 36.61 5.93 2.58
CA GLU A 34 36.27 7.32 2.24
C GLU A 34 34.81 7.48 1.75
N ALA A 35 34.04 6.39 1.73
CA ALA A 35 32.67 6.38 1.25
C ALA A 35 31.75 7.31 2.07
N ARG A 36 30.82 7.96 1.36
CA ARG A 36 29.73 8.75 1.93
C ARG A 36 28.41 8.07 1.62
N ILE A 37 27.69 7.65 2.66
CA ILE A 37 26.61 6.69 2.53
C ILE A 37 25.32 7.26 3.10
N GLY A 38 24.25 7.24 2.30
CA GLY A 38 22.90 7.59 2.73
C GLY A 38 22.01 6.35 2.76
N ILE A 39 21.48 5.98 3.93
CA ILE A 39 20.49 4.91 4.06
C ILE A 39 19.10 5.54 4.01
N LEU A 40 18.39 5.39 2.90
CA LEU A 40 17.00 5.86 2.79
C LEU A 40 16.05 4.82 3.40
N SER A 41 15.69 5.01 4.67
CA SER A 41 14.78 4.12 5.40
C SER A 41 13.92 4.87 6.40
N ARG A 42 12.63 4.51 6.45
CA ARG A 42 11.69 4.96 7.49
C ARG A 42 11.77 4.14 8.77
N ASP A 43 12.51 3.04 8.74
CA ASP A 43 12.74 2.19 9.89
C ASP A 43 13.92 2.72 10.71
N GLY A 44 13.70 2.94 12.00
CA GLY A 44 14.74 3.33 12.96
C GLY A 44 15.70 2.19 13.31
N GLY A 45 15.41 0.95 12.90
CA GLY A 45 16.28 -0.21 13.13
C GLY A 45 17.70 -0.08 12.56
N TYR A 46 17.94 0.86 11.65
CA TYR A 46 19.25 1.15 11.09
C TYR A 46 20.07 2.16 11.90
N ASP A 47 19.48 2.85 12.89
CA ASP A 47 20.16 3.88 13.68
C ASP A 47 21.38 3.32 14.43
N VAL A 48 21.21 2.15 15.04
CA VAL A 48 22.30 1.42 15.74
C VAL A 48 23.46 1.09 14.80
N LEU A 49 23.15 0.79 13.54
CA LEU A 49 24.15 0.42 12.55
C LEU A 49 24.90 1.65 12.02
N VAL A 50 24.20 2.78 11.84
CA VAL A 50 24.81 4.08 11.51
C VAL A 50 25.75 4.52 12.62
N GLU A 51 25.31 4.43 13.88
CA GLU A 51 26.11 4.73 15.06
C GLU A 51 27.39 3.89 15.10
N HIS A 52 27.27 2.56 14.97
CA HIS A 52 28.42 1.65 14.98
C HIS A 52 29.47 1.98 13.90
N ILE A 53 29.04 2.30 12.67
CA ILE A 53 29.95 2.64 11.56
C ILE A 53 30.66 3.97 11.80
N LEU A 54 29.98 4.95 12.40
CA LEU A 54 30.57 6.24 12.76
C LEU A 54 31.58 6.11 13.91
N GLU A 55 31.24 5.36 14.95
CA GLU A 55 32.12 5.12 16.12
C GLU A 55 33.42 4.42 15.71
N ASN A 56 33.32 3.43 14.82
CA ASN A 56 34.47 2.67 14.33
C ASN A 56 35.16 3.33 13.12
N GLN A 57 34.71 4.54 12.71
CA GLN A 57 35.26 5.32 11.59
C GLN A 57 35.40 4.51 10.28
N GLN A 58 34.43 3.64 9.99
CA GLN A 58 34.49 2.74 8.83
C GLN A 58 33.98 3.39 7.53
N ALA A 59 33.53 4.64 7.61
CA ALA A 59 33.14 5.46 6.48
C ALA A 59 33.38 6.95 6.78
N LYS A 60 33.68 7.74 5.74
CA LYS A 60 33.82 9.20 5.83
C LYS A 60 32.55 9.91 6.28
N GLY A 61 31.40 9.32 6.02
CA GLY A 61 30.14 9.79 6.56
C GLY A 61 29.00 8.86 6.22
N ILE A 62 28.13 8.61 7.19
CA ILE A 62 26.93 7.82 7.01
C ILE A 62 25.74 8.49 7.70
N VAL A 63 24.59 8.48 7.04
CA VAL A 63 23.37 9.08 7.59
C VAL A 63 22.15 8.26 7.18
N ARG A 64 21.21 8.06 8.12
CA ARG A 64 19.88 7.56 7.78
C ARG A 64 18.98 8.73 7.40
N LEU A 65 18.34 8.59 6.26
CA LEU A 65 17.42 9.57 5.71
C LEU A 65 16.01 8.97 5.75
N ALA A 66 15.06 9.68 6.36
CA ALA A 66 13.68 9.22 6.44
C ALA A 66 12.93 9.45 5.12
N ASN A 67 13.42 10.37 4.30
CA ASN A 67 12.88 10.73 3.00
C ASN A 67 14.01 11.17 2.04
N ILE A 68 13.68 11.23 0.75
CA ILE A 68 14.66 11.56 -0.30
C ILE A 68 14.97 13.06 -0.36
N ASP A 69 14.18 13.90 0.31
CA ASP A 69 14.34 15.36 0.35
C ASP A 69 15.48 15.79 1.29
N GLU A 70 15.82 14.95 2.28
CA GLU A 70 16.98 15.12 3.17
C GLU A 70 18.32 14.90 2.44
N VAL A 71 18.32 14.19 1.28
CA VAL A 71 19.52 13.96 0.46
C VAL A 71 20.08 15.27 -0.11
N GLN A 72 19.25 16.31 -0.29
CA GLN A 72 19.65 17.56 -0.95
C GLN A 72 20.11 18.67 0.01
N HIS A 73 19.97 18.50 1.33
CA HIS A 73 20.25 19.57 2.31
C HIS A 73 21.41 19.28 3.28
N GLN A 74 22.03 18.11 3.23
CA GLN A 74 23.19 17.82 4.07
C GLN A 74 24.45 17.70 3.22
N LYS A 75 25.33 18.70 3.34
CA LYS A 75 26.77 18.46 3.17
C LYS A 75 27.12 17.33 4.15
N ILE A 76 27.47 16.17 3.62
CA ILE A 76 28.03 15.05 4.39
C ILE A 76 29.41 15.51 4.88
N THR A 77 29.39 16.29 5.95
CA THR A 77 30.55 16.79 6.69
C THR A 77 30.28 16.43 8.14
N ALA A 78 30.90 15.35 8.61
CA ALA A 78 30.99 15.05 10.03
C ALA A 78 32.07 15.93 10.67
N ALA A 79 31.72 16.63 11.74
CA ALA A 79 32.64 16.91 12.84
C ALA A 79 31.88 16.61 14.15
N PRO A 80 32.51 15.90 15.11
CA PRO A 80 31.84 15.47 16.33
C PRO A 80 31.63 16.64 17.31
N PRO A 81 30.57 16.64 18.14
CA PRO A 81 30.40 17.63 19.20
C PRO A 81 31.21 17.24 20.45
N PRO A 82 31.97 18.17 21.07
CA PRO A 82 32.39 18.02 22.45
C PRO A 82 31.24 18.44 23.37
N ALA A 83 30.85 17.53 24.27
CA ALA A 83 29.97 17.84 25.38
C ALA A 83 30.68 18.70 26.43
N LEU A 84 29.99 19.74 26.95
CA LEU A 84 29.61 19.91 28.36
C LEU A 84 29.43 21.38 28.78
N LEU A 85 28.24 21.65 29.35
CA LEU A 85 27.87 22.72 30.31
C LEU A 85 27.84 24.15 29.72
N GLU A 86 26.85 25.01 29.99
CA GLU A 86 26.24 25.32 31.28
C GLU A 86 24.94 26.13 31.09
N ASN A 87 24.03 26.05 32.06
CA ASN A 87 22.78 26.81 32.15
C ASN A 87 23.01 28.34 32.20
N SER A 88 22.17 29.12 31.50
CA SER A 88 21.48 30.30 32.06
C SER A 88 20.43 30.88 31.09
N PRO A 89 19.38 31.57 31.60
CA PRO A 89 18.11 31.78 30.92
C PRO A 89 17.91 33.20 30.34
N GLN A 90 16.91 33.30 29.45
CA GLN A 90 16.20 34.49 28.89
C GLN A 90 16.67 35.05 27.53
N PRO A 91 15.79 35.74 26.75
CA PRO A 91 14.33 35.89 26.89
C PRO A 91 13.54 35.48 25.62
N GLU A 92 12.27 35.16 25.82
CA GLU A 92 11.23 35.22 24.78
C GLU A 92 11.33 36.54 24.02
N THR A 93 11.60 36.46 22.73
CA THR A 93 11.30 37.54 21.79
C THR A 93 10.37 36.97 20.73
N GLU A 94 9.15 37.49 20.70
CA GLU A 94 8.10 37.16 19.74
C GLU A 94 8.62 37.22 18.28
N PRO A 95 8.22 36.28 17.40
CA PRO A 95 8.66 36.31 16.00
C PRO A 95 7.78 37.25 15.16
N LYS A 96 8.43 38.15 14.42
CA LYS A 96 7.88 38.86 13.24
C LYS A 96 7.50 37.86 12.13
N PRO A 97 6.49 38.17 11.29
CA PRO A 97 5.84 37.19 10.41
C PRO A 97 6.71 36.81 9.22
N GLN A 98 7.35 35.63 9.27
CA GLN A 98 7.73 34.94 8.05
C GLN A 98 6.44 34.55 7.32
N GLN A 99 6.11 35.27 6.25
CA GLN A 99 4.88 35.05 5.49
C GLN A 99 4.82 33.60 5.00
N SER A 100 3.73 32.91 5.33
CA SER A 100 3.55 31.51 4.97
C SER A 100 3.50 31.36 3.44
N LEU A 101 4.15 30.32 2.90
CA LEU A 101 4.07 29.96 1.47
C LEU A 101 2.70 29.38 1.08
N ALA A 102 1.85 29.09 2.06
CA ALA A 102 0.56 28.40 1.89
C ALA A 102 -0.40 29.07 0.90
N PRO A 103 -0.71 30.39 0.95
CA PRO A 103 -1.64 31.02 0.02
C PRO A 103 -1.17 30.96 -1.44
N TYR A 104 0.12 31.19 -1.70
CA TYR A 104 0.68 31.11 -3.06
C TYR A 104 0.62 29.69 -3.60
N PHE A 105 0.96 28.71 -2.76
CA PHE A 105 0.89 27.30 -3.12
C PHE A 105 -0.55 26.85 -3.44
N GLN A 106 -1.51 27.24 -2.59
CA GLN A 106 -2.93 26.97 -2.80
C GLN A 106 -3.42 27.55 -4.11
N ALA A 107 -3.13 28.84 -4.39
CA ALA A 107 -3.53 29.50 -5.62
C ALA A 107 -2.95 28.81 -6.87
N ALA A 108 -1.67 28.45 -6.83
CA ALA A 108 -1.00 27.73 -7.91
C ALA A 108 -1.64 26.35 -8.16
N LEU A 109 -1.86 25.55 -7.11
CA LEU A 109 -2.43 24.22 -7.26
C LEU A 109 -3.87 24.27 -7.76
N VAL A 110 -4.69 25.21 -7.25
CA VAL A 110 -6.06 25.42 -7.74
C VAL A 110 -6.06 25.79 -9.22
N ALA A 111 -5.22 26.74 -9.65
CA ALA A 111 -5.16 27.18 -11.04
C ALA A 111 -4.76 26.05 -12.00
N LEU A 112 -3.71 25.29 -11.67
CA LEU A 112 -3.21 24.19 -12.50
C LEU A 112 -4.20 23.01 -12.60
N ARG A 113 -5.08 22.87 -11.60
CA ARG A 113 -6.07 21.79 -11.52
C ARG A 113 -7.41 22.11 -12.19
N ARG A 114 -7.69 23.37 -12.55
CA ARG A 114 -8.97 23.72 -13.20
C ARG A 114 -9.20 22.85 -14.45
N PRO A 115 -10.45 22.47 -14.75
CA PRO A 115 -10.78 21.85 -16.02
C PRO A 115 -10.27 22.70 -17.18
N HIS A 116 -9.59 22.08 -18.15
CA HIS A 116 -8.97 22.77 -19.28
C HIS A 116 -7.93 23.86 -18.91
N ALA A 117 -7.35 23.78 -17.70
CA ALA A 117 -6.26 24.67 -17.32
C ALA A 117 -5.10 24.57 -18.32
N PHE A 118 -4.54 25.73 -18.68
CA PHE A 118 -3.28 25.78 -19.41
C PHE A 118 -2.16 25.27 -18.50
N ARG A 119 -1.46 24.24 -18.95
CA ARG A 119 -0.36 23.59 -18.23
C ARG A 119 0.93 23.73 -19.04
N PRO A 120 1.76 24.73 -18.76
CA PRO A 120 3.00 24.97 -19.50
C PRO A 120 3.93 23.76 -19.49
N SER A 121 4.43 23.34 -20.66
CA SER A 121 5.32 22.17 -20.78
C SER A 121 6.79 22.47 -20.50
N ARG A 122 7.17 23.73 -20.26
CA ARG A 122 8.55 24.16 -19.96
C ARG A 122 8.61 24.94 -18.65
N LEU A 123 9.68 24.77 -17.88
CA LEU A 123 9.86 25.40 -16.56
C LEU A 123 9.73 26.92 -16.61
N HIS A 124 10.44 27.58 -17.52
CA HIS A 124 10.39 29.04 -17.65
C HIS A 124 8.97 29.54 -17.99
N ASN A 125 8.19 28.78 -18.77
CA ASN A 125 6.82 29.12 -19.09
C ASN A 125 5.90 28.91 -17.89
N LEU A 126 6.16 27.89 -17.06
CA LEU A 126 5.45 27.68 -15.80
C LEU A 126 5.74 28.81 -14.81
N GLN A 127 7.00 29.21 -14.64
CA GLN A 127 7.39 30.36 -13.82
C GLN A 127 6.65 31.62 -14.26
N LYS A 128 6.73 31.96 -15.55
CA LYS A 128 6.05 33.12 -16.12
C LYS A 128 4.53 33.04 -15.96
N TYR A 129 3.95 31.86 -16.16
CA TYR A 129 2.51 31.65 -16.01
C TYR A 129 2.05 31.91 -14.57
N LEU A 130 2.75 31.31 -13.59
CA LEU A 130 2.42 31.47 -12.18
C LEU A 130 2.60 32.93 -11.72
N TYR A 131 3.75 33.53 -12.02
CA TYR A 131 4.05 34.91 -11.64
C TYR A 131 3.05 35.91 -12.25
N LYS A 132 2.79 35.80 -13.56
CA LYS A 132 2.04 36.83 -14.30
C LYS A 132 0.51 36.68 -14.23
N TYR A 133 0.00 35.45 -14.14
CA TYR A 133 -1.45 35.20 -14.30
C TYR A 133 -2.11 34.53 -13.10
N VAL A 134 -1.35 33.86 -12.23
CA VAL A 134 -1.94 33.11 -11.11
C VAL A 134 -1.72 33.82 -9.78
N LEU A 135 -0.52 34.33 -9.55
CA LEU A 135 -0.11 34.94 -8.29
C LEU A 135 -0.11 36.47 -8.33
N CYS A 136 -0.47 37.08 -9.47
CA CYS A 136 -0.39 38.54 -9.68
C CYS A 136 -1.13 39.34 -8.59
N ASP A 137 -2.33 38.92 -8.22
CA ASP A 137 -3.13 39.61 -7.20
C ASP A 137 -2.53 39.46 -5.79
N LEU A 138 -1.85 38.34 -5.53
CA LEU A 138 -1.11 38.09 -4.28
C LEU A 138 0.24 38.82 -4.23
N PHE A 139 0.67 39.40 -5.36
CA PHE A 139 1.93 40.10 -5.54
C PHE A 139 1.79 41.63 -5.60
N ALA A 140 0.57 42.18 -5.49
CA ALA A 140 0.27 43.59 -5.76
C ALA A 140 1.17 44.62 -5.04
N ASP A 141 1.69 44.31 -3.84
CA ASP A 141 2.52 45.22 -3.03
C ASP A 141 3.96 44.71 -2.81
N LYS A 142 4.44 43.79 -3.64
CA LYS A 142 5.72 43.10 -3.45
C LYS A 142 6.75 43.45 -4.51
N ALA A 143 8.02 43.45 -4.11
CA ALA A 143 9.12 43.67 -5.04
C ALA A 143 9.28 42.48 -5.99
N ASP A 144 9.68 42.74 -7.24
CA ASP A 144 9.82 41.69 -8.27
C ASP A 144 10.74 40.53 -7.85
N GLU A 145 11.86 40.83 -7.20
CA GLU A 145 12.78 39.81 -6.68
C GLU A 145 12.10 38.88 -5.65
N GLU A 146 11.23 39.44 -4.79
CA GLU A 146 10.49 38.68 -3.80
C GLU A 146 9.47 37.76 -4.49
N CYS A 147 8.73 38.30 -5.45
CA CYS A 147 7.74 37.58 -6.23
C CYS A 147 8.36 36.42 -7.04
N GLU A 148 9.54 36.63 -7.63
CA GLU A 148 10.30 35.57 -8.32
C GLU A 148 10.76 34.48 -7.35
N ARG A 149 11.34 34.86 -6.19
CA ARG A 149 11.73 33.92 -5.15
C ARG A 149 10.54 33.11 -4.64
N THR A 150 9.39 33.75 -4.40
CA THR A 150 8.16 33.07 -3.98
C THR A 150 7.65 32.12 -5.06
N THR A 151 7.64 32.54 -6.33
CA THR A 151 7.21 31.69 -7.46
C THR A 151 8.08 30.44 -7.57
N ASN A 152 9.41 30.59 -7.45
CA ASN A 152 10.34 29.47 -7.45
C ASN A 152 10.14 28.55 -6.24
N ALA A 153 9.87 29.10 -5.06
CA ALA A 153 9.55 28.32 -3.87
C ALA A 153 8.25 27.50 -4.04
N VAL A 154 7.22 28.07 -4.69
CA VAL A 154 5.98 27.35 -5.03
C VAL A 154 6.26 26.20 -6.00
N ILE A 155 7.02 26.43 -7.06
CA ILE A 155 7.40 25.37 -8.02
C ILE A 155 8.20 24.27 -7.34
N ASN A 156 9.16 24.64 -6.48
CA ASN A 156 9.92 23.67 -5.71
C ASN A 156 9.01 22.82 -4.81
N ARG A 157 8.04 23.46 -4.14
CA ARG A 157 7.05 22.75 -3.32
C ARG A 157 6.17 21.82 -4.17
N LEU A 158 5.74 22.23 -5.35
CA LEU A 158 5.00 21.38 -6.29
C LEU A 158 5.83 20.15 -6.69
N LYS A 159 7.14 20.34 -6.93
CA LYS A 159 8.08 19.26 -7.27
C LYS A 159 8.28 18.29 -6.10
N VAL A 160 8.60 18.80 -4.90
CA VAL A 160 8.79 17.99 -3.68
C VAL A 160 7.55 17.16 -3.35
N GLN A 161 6.35 17.76 -3.49
CA GLN A 161 5.08 17.04 -3.29
C GLN A 161 4.67 16.17 -4.49
N ASN A 162 5.53 16.04 -5.50
CA ASN A 162 5.36 15.24 -6.71
C ASN A 162 4.10 15.61 -7.52
N PHE A 163 3.66 16.87 -7.48
CA PHE A 163 2.59 17.37 -8.35
C PHE A 163 3.11 17.66 -9.76
N ILE A 164 4.41 17.94 -9.87
CA ILE A 164 5.11 18.07 -11.14
C ILE A 164 6.43 17.31 -11.09
N SER A 165 6.93 16.93 -12.26
CA SER A 165 8.29 16.48 -12.47
C SER A 165 8.93 17.35 -13.54
N ILE A 166 10.21 17.66 -13.37
CA ILE A 166 10.99 18.47 -14.31
C ILE A 166 12.20 17.64 -14.71
N ASP A 167 12.38 17.43 -16.02
CA ASP A 167 13.52 16.68 -16.56
C ASP A 167 14.75 17.58 -16.77
N GLU A 168 15.83 16.98 -17.29
CA GLU A 168 17.09 17.67 -17.59
C GLU A 168 16.94 18.75 -18.68
N GLN A 169 15.92 18.65 -19.52
CA GLN A 169 15.59 19.62 -20.58
C GLN A 169 14.56 20.65 -20.12
N GLU A 170 14.33 20.77 -18.81
CA GLU A 170 13.35 21.64 -18.19
C GLU A 170 11.90 21.41 -18.66
N ALA A 171 11.59 20.22 -19.18
CA ALA A 171 10.23 19.87 -19.54
C ALA A 171 9.43 19.50 -18.29
N VAL A 172 8.21 20.02 -18.19
CA VAL A 172 7.33 19.87 -17.03
C VAL A 172 6.27 18.82 -17.32
N SER A 173 6.27 17.75 -16.52
CA SER A 173 5.20 16.75 -16.47
C SER A 173 4.32 16.98 -15.25
N TYR A 174 3.01 16.80 -15.39
CA TYR A 174 2.01 17.11 -14.36
C TYR A 174 1.35 15.83 -13.83
N HIS A 175 1.30 15.70 -12.51
CA HIS A 175 0.72 14.57 -11.76
C HIS A 175 -0.36 15.06 -10.80
N ILE A 176 -1.34 15.78 -11.35
CA ILE A 176 -2.42 16.48 -10.64
C ILE A 176 -3.80 16.08 -11.15
N SER A 177 -3.92 15.03 -11.96
CA SER A 177 -5.23 14.49 -12.36
C SER A 177 -5.96 13.91 -11.14
N ASP A 178 -7.28 13.78 -11.23
CA ASP A 178 -8.07 13.19 -10.13
C ASP A 178 -7.56 11.79 -9.76
N ASN A 179 -7.14 11.00 -10.76
CA ASN A 179 -6.51 9.70 -10.54
C ASN A 179 -5.16 9.80 -9.81
N ASP A 180 -4.29 10.74 -10.18
CA ASP A 180 -2.99 10.94 -9.50
C ASP A 180 -3.19 11.31 -8.03
N LEU A 181 -4.16 12.19 -7.76
CA LEU A 181 -4.51 12.63 -6.41
C LEU A 181 -5.11 11.50 -5.59
N LEU A 182 -6.01 10.71 -6.19
CA LEU A 182 -6.59 9.52 -5.57
C LEU A 182 -5.49 8.52 -5.18
N GLN A 183 -4.53 8.25 -6.08
CA GLN A 183 -3.39 7.39 -5.82
C GLN A 183 -2.48 7.93 -4.71
N LYS A 184 -2.28 9.25 -4.64
CA LYS A 184 -1.52 9.90 -3.55
C LYS A 184 -2.19 9.73 -2.19
N ILE A 185 -3.52 9.83 -2.12
CA ILE A 185 -4.28 9.61 -0.88
C ILE A 185 -4.24 8.12 -0.51
N GLN A 186 -4.49 7.23 -1.46
CA GLN A 186 -4.41 5.78 -1.28
C GLN A 186 -3.05 5.36 -0.71
N ARG A 187 -1.95 5.78 -1.35
CA ARG A 187 -0.61 5.47 -0.86
C ARG A 187 -0.37 5.97 0.56
N TYR A 188 -0.83 7.18 0.88
CA TYR A 188 -0.72 7.73 2.23
C TYR A 188 -1.47 6.87 3.26
N ILE A 189 -2.72 6.49 2.97
CA ILE A 189 -3.54 5.68 3.88
C ILE A 189 -2.96 4.28 4.08
N LEU A 190 -2.47 3.63 3.02
CA LEU A 190 -1.85 2.31 3.12
C LEU A 190 -0.52 2.32 3.90
N ILE A 191 0.15 3.47 3.97
CA ILE A 191 1.35 3.66 4.80
C ILE A 191 0.96 3.87 6.26
N GLN A 192 -0.01 4.75 6.53
CA GLN A 192 -0.40 5.13 7.89
C GLN A 192 -1.22 4.03 8.60
N ARG A 193 -1.95 3.22 7.83
CA ARG A 193 -2.80 2.11 8.30
C ARG A 193 -3.66 2.47 9.53
N PRO A 194 -4.53 3.51 9.45
CA PRO A 194 -5.44 3.85 10.55
C PRO A 194 -6.33 2.66 10.92
N GLN A 195 -6.45 2.40 12.22
CA GLN A 195 -7.05 1.15 12.73
C GLN A 195 -8.58 1.19 12.82
N THR A 196 -9.15 2.39 13.02
CA THR A 196 -10.60 2.59 13.08
C THR A 196 -11.09 3.38 11.88
N TYR A 197 -12.39 3.26 11.57
CA TYR A 197 -12.99 4.05 10.49
C TYR A 197 -12.95 5.56 10.77
N ALA A 198 -13.09 5.99 12.03
CA ALA A 198 -12.98 7.40 12.41
C ALA A 198 -11.56 7.95 12.16
N ASP A 199 -10.52 7.18 12.51
CA ASP A 199 -9.12 7.55 12.24
C ASP A 199 -8.86 7.60 10.73
N PHE A 200 -9.45 6.67 9.98
CA PHE A 200 -9.36 6.67 8.52
C PHE A 200 -10.01 7.91 7.91
N GLN A 201 -11.21 8.30 8.35
CA GLN A 201 -11.87 9.51 7.86
C GLN A 201 -11.01 10.74 8.14
N THR A 202 -10.46 10.84 9.35
CA THR A 202 -9.59 11.96 9.75
C THR A 202 -8.30 11.99 8.92
N ALA A 203 -7.68 10.84 8.69
CA ALA A 203 -6.47 10.72 7.89
C ALA A 203 -6.72 11.06 6.40
N VAL A 204 -7.84 10.62 5.83
CA VAL A 204 -8.23 10.96 4.46
C VAL A 204 -8.51 12.45 4.33
N GLN A 205 -9.28 13.03 5.28
CA GLN A 205 -9.58 14.46 5.29
C GLN A 205 -8.30 15.29 5.41
N SER A 206 -7.45 15.00 6.40
CA SER A 206 -6.18 15.71 6.59
C SER A 206 -5.31 15.63 5.34
N ARG A 207 -5.26 14.47 4.68
CA ARG A 207 -4.51 14.30 3.44
C ARG A 207 -5.13 15.06 2.28
N ALA A 208 -6.45 15.07 2.16
CA ALA A 208 -7.17 15.83 1.14
C ALA A 208 -6.93 17.33 1.32
N ASP A 209 -7.01 17.85 2.54
CA ASP A 209 -6.74 19.26 2.87
C ASP A 209 -5.30 19.64 2.50
N ALA A 210 -4.33 18.78 2.81
CA ALA A 210 -2.93 18.98 2.42
C ALA A 210 -2.70 19.00 0.89
N LEU A 211 -3.58 18.35 0.12
CA LEU A 211 -3.61 18.35 -1.34
C LEU A 211 -4.58 19.39 -1.91
N CYS A 212 -5.10 20.29 -1.05
CA CYS A 212 -6.02 21.36 -1.40
C CYS A 212 -7.31 20.82 -2.05
N LEU A 213 -7.81 19.68 -1.57
CA LEU A 213 -9.02 19.02 -2.03
C LEU A 213 -10.16 19.29 -1.06
N THR A 214 -11.33 19.62 -1.61
CA THR A 214 -12.58 19.58 -0.84
C THR A 214 -13.19 18.19 -1.02
N VAL A 215 -13.31 17.45 0.08
CA VAL A 215 -13.93 16.12 0.09
C VAL A 215 -15.08 16.12 1.10
N SER A 216 -16.19 15.49 0.72
CA SER A 216 -17.33 15.30 1.61
C SER A 216 -17.24 13.94 2.31
N PRO A 217 -18.00 13.72 3.41
CA PRO A 217 -18.07 12.40 4.04
C PRO A 217 -18.49 11.27 3.09
N ASN A 218 -19.33 11.58 2.09
CA ASN A 218 -19.76 10.63 1.07
C ASN A 218 -18.61 10.24 0.13
N ASP A 219 -17.73 11.20 -0.21
CA ASP A 219 -16.54 10.94 -1.04
C ASP A 219 -15.55 10.05 -0.29
N ILE A 220 -15.36 10.27 1.01
CA ILE A 220 -14.50 9.43 1.85
C ILE A 220 -15.07 8.00 1.94
N GLN A 221 -16.40 7.85 2.06
CA GLN A 221 -17.05 6.54 2.04
C GLN A 221 -16.91 5.85 0.68
N ALA A 222 -17.09 6.57 -0.42
CA ALA A 222 -16.87 6.05 -1.78
C ALA A 222 -15.41 5.62 -1.98
N PHE A 223 -14.46 6.38 -1.45
CA PHE A 223 -13.05 6.04 -1.46
C PHE A 223 -12.75 4.78 -0.64
N ALA A 224 -13.32 4.63 0.55
CA ALA A 224 -13.20 3.40 1.34
C ALA A 224 -13.75 2.18 0.58
N ARG A 225 -14.90 2.34 -0.10
CA ARG A 225 -15.46 1.29 -0.97
C ARG A 225 -14.50 0.93 -2.11
N HIS A 226 -13.90 1.92 -2.76
CA HIS A 226 -12.92 1.70 -3.83
C HIS A 226 -11.70 0.89 -3.35
N LEU A 227 -11.15 1.22 -2.18
CA LEU A 227 -10.04 0.47 -1.58
C LEU A 227 -10.44 -0.97 -1.21
N HIS A 228 -11.68 -1.18 -0.77
CA HIS A 228 -12.22 -2.50 -0.50
C HIS A 228 -12.36 -3.34 -1.79
N GLU A 229 -12.89 -2.75 -2.86
CA GLU A 229 -13.01 -3.40 -4.18
C GLU A 229 -11.65 -3.80 -4.75
N GLN A 230 -10.60 -3.02 -4.48
CA GLN A 230 -9.22 -3.35 -4.83
C GLN A 230 -8.57 -4.39 -3.91
N ASN A 231 -9.31 -4.95 -2.94
CA ASN A 231 -8.79 -5.87 -1.91
C ASN A 231 -7.62 -5.28 -1.10
N LEU A 232 -7.62 -3.96 -0.87
CA LEU A 232 -6.57 -3.29 -0.10
C LEU A 232 -6.94 -3.12 1.37
N ILE A 233 -8.25 -2.95 1.65
CA ILE A 233 -8.77 -2.85 3.00
C ILE A 233 -10.01 -3.73 3.21
N ARG A 234 -10.26 -4.13 4.45
CA ARG A 234 -11.52 -4.74 4.92
C ARG A 234 -12.03 -3.99 6.12
N GLN A 235 -13.35 -3.88 6.24
CA GLN A 235 -13.98 -3.24 7.40
C GLN A 235 -14.77 -4.28 8.18
N GLU A 236 -14.36 -4.56 9.41
CA GLU A 236 -15.05 -5.49 10.31
C GLU A 236 -15.33 -4.80 11.64
N ASN A 237 -16.60 -4.74 12.06
CA ASN A 237 -17.03 -4.18 13.35
C ASN A 237 -16.43 -2.79 13.68
N GLY A 238 -16.32 -1.91 12.68
CA GLY A 238 -15.77 -0.55 12.84
C GLY A 238 -14.23 -0.45 12.80
N LYS A 239 -13.53 -1.59 12.75
CA LYS A 239 -12.08 -1.66 12.51
C LYS A 239 -11.77 -1.78 11.04
N ILE A 240 -10.59 -1.29 10.65
CA ILE A 240 -10.06 -1.42 9.28
C ILE A 240 -8.83 -2.33 9.32
N GLU A 241 -8.90 -3.40 8.53
CA GLU A 241 -7.78 -4.28 8.23
C GLU A 241 -7.20 -3.91 6.87
N TYR A 242 -5.89 -4.12 6.68
CA TYR A 242 -5.21 -3.82 5.41
C TYR A 242 -4.48 -5.05 4.89
N ALA A 243 -4.40 -5.14 3.56
CA ALA A 243 -3.63 -6.15 2.87
C ALA A 243 -2.12 -6.11 3.23
N PRO A 244 -1.39 -7.24 3.14
CA PRO A 244 -1.90 -8.58 2.89
C PRO A 244 -2.74 -9.06 4.07
N PHE A 245 -3.97 -9.49 3.79
CA PHE A 245 -4.78 -10.13 4.82
C PHE A 245 -4.12 -11.46 5.13
N ALA A 246 -4.05 -11.83 6.41
CA ALA A 246 -3.66 -13.19 6.77
C ALA A 246 -4.46 -14.13 5.87
N GLU A 247 -3.78 -15.05 5.18
CA GLU A 247 -4.49 -16.11 4.46
C GLU A 247 -5.51 -16.66 5.45
N PRO A 248 -6.78 -16.77 5.06
CA PRO A 248 -7.73 -17.45 5.92
C PRO A 248 -7.09 -18.80 6.22
N LYS A 249 -6.74 -19.07 7.49
CA LYS A 249 -6.44 -20.43 7.96
C LYS A 249 -7.42 -21.32 7.23
N PRO A 250 -7.01 -22.31 6.42
CA PRO A 250 -7.82 -22.92 5.37
C PRO A 250 -9.25 -23.08 5.86
N GLN A 251 -10.07 -22.08 5.54
CA GLN A 251 -11.44 -22.01 5.99
C GLN A 251 -12.25 -22.47 4.80
N PRO A 252 -13.17 -23.42 5.03
CA PRO A 252 -13.88 -24.11 3.99
C PRO A 252 -14.61 -23.12 3.09
N ALA A 253 -14.66 -23.48 1.80
CA ALA A 253 -15.33 -22.80 0.70
C ALA A 253 -16.73 -22.23 1.07
N PRO A 254 -17.24 -21.25 0.30
CA PRO A 254 -18.27 -20.30 0.71
C PRO A 254 -19.51 -20.95 1.36
N LYS A 255 -20.00 -20.36 2.45
CA LYS A 255 -21.33 -20.63 3.01
C LYS A 255 -22.41 -20.21 2.00
N GLN A 256 -22.68 -21.07 1.02
CA GLN A 256 -24.04 -21.23 0.50
C GLN A 256 -24.82 -22.01 1.56
N ALA A 257 -25.97 -21.45 1.96
CA ALA A 257 -27.02 -22.00 2.82
C ALA A 257 -26.65 -23.22 3.69
N ALA A 258 -26.60 -22.99 5.00
CA ALA A 258 -26.46 -23.97 6.07
C ALA A 258 -26.80 -25.43 5.69
N LYS A 259 -25.78 -26.24 5.41
CA LYS A 259 -25.88 -27.70 5.47
C LYS A 259 -25.16 -28.17 6.72
N THR A 260 -25.96 -28.51 7.72
CA THR A 260 -25.59 -29.47 8.77
C THR A 260 -24.83 -30.63 8.14
N GLY A 261 -23.52 -30.71 8.42
CA GLY A 261 -22.63 -31.71 7.85
C GLY A 261 -22.95 -33.09 8.40
N TRP A 262 -23.95 -33.73 7.82
CA TRP A 262 -24.19 -35.16 8.02
C TRP A 262 -23.01 -35.92 7.41
N GLN A 263 -22.32 -36.70 8.23
CA GLN A 263 -21.27 -37.62 7.82
C GLN A 263 -21.85 -39.05 7.89
N PRO A 264 -21.66 -39.88 6.86
CA PRO A 264 -22.06 -41.27 6.92
C PRO A 264 -21.18 -42.04 7.91
N ASP A 265 -21.76 -43.06 8.54
CA ASP A 265 -20.99 -44.06 9.29
C ASP A 265 -19.89 -44.64 8.39
N GLU A 266 -18.65 -44.68 8.89
CA GLU A 266 -17.47 -45.04 8.10
C GLU A 266 -17.56 -46.48 7.53
N ALA A 267 -18.15 -47.41 8.29
CA ALA A 267 -18.31 -48.80 7.88
C ALA A 267 -19.38 -48.95 6.79
N LYS A 268 -20.51 -48.23 6.92
CA LYS A 268 -21.54 -48.15 5.87
C LYS A 268 -20.99 -47.48 4.60
N TRP A 269 -20.24 -46.40 4.76
CA TRP A 269 -19.63 -45.66 3.65
C TRP A 269 -18.67 -46.52 2.84
N LYS A 270 -17.76 -47.25 3.50
CA LYS A 270 -16.84 -48.18 2.83
C LYS A 270 -17.57 -49.24 2.01
N LYS A 271 -18.69 -49.78 2.51
CA LYS A 271 -19.51 -50.77 1.78
C LYS A 271 -20.18 -50.18 0.54
N VAL A 272 -20.70 -48.96 0.64
CA VAL A 272 -21.33 -48.27 -0.50
C VAL A 272 -20.28 -47.96 -1.57
N ILE A 273 -19.12 -47.44 -1.19
CA ILE A 273 -18.03 -47.17 -2.13
C ILE A 273 -17.52 -48.45 -2.79
N ALA A 274 -17.32 -49.53 -2.04
CA ALA A 274 -16.92 -50.81 -2.61
C ALA A 274 -17.92 -51.33 -3.65
N ALA A 275 -19.24 -51.16 -3.41
CA ALA A 275 -20.28 -51.53 -4.36
C ALA A 275 -20.30 -50.66 -5.63
N LEU A 276 -19.81 -49.42 -5.56
CA LEU A 276 -19.75 -48.48 -6.69
C LEU A 276 -18.41 -48.54 -7.44
N SER A 277 -17.34 -49.01 -6.81
CA SER A 277 -16.00 -49.20 -7.40
C SER A 277 -15.88 -50.44 -8.28
N VAL A 278 -16.97 -51.15 -8.54
CA VAL A 278 -17.01 -52.30 -9.47
C VAL A 278 -16.86 -51.87 -10.94
N ALA A 279 -16.64 -52.85 -11.82
CA ALA A 279 -16.53 -52.65 -13.27
C ALA A 279 -17.70 -51.81 -13.81
N LYS A 280 -17.42 -50.89 -14.74
CA LYS A 280 -18.37 -49.88 -15.26
C LYS A 280 -19.73 -50.44 -15.67
N ALA A 281 -19.75 -51.63 -16.28
CA ALA A 281 -20.98 -52.31 -16.71
C ALA A 281 -21.91 -52.74 -15.56
N LYS A 282 -21.38 -52.91 -14.35
CA LYS A 282 -22.13 -53.33 -13.15
C LYS A 282 -22.60 -52.15 -12.28
N ARG A 283 -22.24 -50.91 -12.65
CA ARG A 283 -22.62 -49.72 -11.87
C ARG A 283 -24.08 -49.33 -12.16
N PRO A 284 -24.86 -48.92 -11.15
CA PRO A 284 -26.24 -48.46 -11.35
C PRO A 284 -26.33 -47.27 -12.32
N GLY A 285 -26.97 -47.45 -13.47
CA GLY A 285 -27.16 -46.36 -14.45
C GLY A 285 -28.34 -45.42 -14.17
N LYS A 286 -29.23 -45.79 -13.24
CA LYS A 286 -30.45 -45.04 -12.87
C LYS A 286 -30.47 -44.75 -11.38
N ILE A 287 -31.06 -43.61 -10.99
CA ILE A 287 -31.15 -43.18 -9.59
C ILE A 287 -31.88 -44.22 -8.72
N SER A 288 -32.97 -44.82 -9.22
CA SER A 288 -33.70 -45.85 -8.49
C SER A 288 -32.84 -47.09 -8.19
N ALA A 289 -32.01 -47.51 -9.14
CA ALA A 289 -31.06 -48.61 -8.95
C ALA A 289 -29.98 -48.22 -7.94
N LEU A 290 -29.47 -46.98 -7.99
CA LEU A 290 -28.48 -46.49 -7.02
C LEU A 290 -29.02 -46.45 -5.60
N ARG A 291 -30.26 -45.97 -5.40
CA ARG A 291 -30.92 -45.98 -4.09
C ARG A 291 -31.04 -47.40 -3.53
N ASN A 292 -31.39 -48.36 -4.37
CA ASN A 292 -31.47 -49.77 -3.96
C ASN A 292 -30.10 -50.34 -3.58
N THR A 293 -29.05 -50.03 -4.35
CA THR A 293 -27.68 -50.42 -4.02
C THR A 293 -27.23 -49.82 -2.68
N ILE A 294 -27.49 -48.53 -2.44
CA ILE A 294 -27.15 -47.88 -1.17
C ILE A 294 -27.90 -48.56 -0.01
N LYS A 295 -29.22 -48.76 -0.12
CA LYS A 295 -30.04 -49.43 0.90
C LYS A 295 -29.52 -50.84 1.21
N ALA A 296 -29.19 -51.62 0.19
CA ALA A 296 -28.71 -53.00 0.35
C ALA A 296 -27.33 -53.08 1.05
N HIS A 297 -26.38 -52.21 0.67
CA HIS A 297 -25.02 -52.27 1.19
C HIS A 297 -24.81 -51.51 2.51
N ALA A 298 -25.50 -50.39 2.70
CA ALA A 298 -25.45 -49.60 3.95
C ALA A 298 -26.46 -50.06 5.00
N LYS A 299 -27.44 -50.91 4.65
CA LYS A 299 -28.55 -51.33 5.52
C LYS A 299 -29.21 -50.13 6.22
N CYS A 300 -29.58 -49.14 5.42
CA CYS A 300 -30.03 -47.84 5.90
C CYS A 300 -31.47 -47.51 5.47
N GLY A 301 -32.12 -46.62 6.22
CA GLY A 301 -33.47 -46.12 5.90
C GLY A 301 -33.49 -45.14 4.73
N GLU A 302 -34.67 -44.73 4.30
CA GLU A 302 -34.84 -43.83 3.14
C GLU A 302 -34.18 -42.46 3.34
N GLN A 303 -34.33 -41.85 4.52
CA GLN A 303 -33.68 -40.57 4.82
C GLN A 303 -32.14 -40.67 4.82
N GLU A 304 -31.59 -41.76 5.34
CA GLU A 304 -30.14 -42.00 5.36
C GLU A 304 -29.62 -42.31 3.95
N THR A 305 -30.44 -42.95 3.12
CA THR A 305 -30.16 -43.20 1.69
C THR A 305 -30.04 -41.89 0.90
N GLU A 306 -30.99 -40.97 1.05
CA GLU A 306 -30.94 -39.68 0.36
C GLU A 306 -29.75 -38.82 0.83
N LYS A 307 -29.43 -38.86 2.13
CA LYS A 307 -28.23 -38.19 2.66
C LYS A 307 -26.94 -38.79 2.09
N MET A 308 -26.85 -40.12 1.97
CA MET A 308 -25.71 -40.81 1.34
C MET A 308 -25.57 -40.44 -0.15
N LEU A 309 -26.69 -40.33 -0.85
CA LEU A 309 -26.75 -39.94 -2.26
C LEU A 309 -26.35 -38.47 -2.47
N GLN A 310 -26.76 -37.58 -1.57
CA GLN A 310 -26.28 -36.19 -1.54
C GLN A 310 -24.77 -36.14 -1.27
N HIS A 311 -24.28 -36.93 -0.32
CA HIS A 311 -22.85 -36.98 0.02
C HIS A 311 -21.98 -37.48 -1.15
N LEU A 312 -22.46 -38.46 -1.93
CA LEU A 312 -21.79 -38.92 -3.16
C LEU A 312 -21.68 -37.82 -4.24
N GLN A 313 -22.68 -36.94 -4.34
CA GLN A 313 -22.66 -35.78 -5.25
C GLN A 313 -21.72 -34.68 -4.73
N ASP A 314 -21.76 -34.40 -3.42
CA ASP A 314 -20.92 -33.40 -2.78
C ASP A 314 -19.42 -33.76 -2.92
N LEU A 315 -19.08 -35.05 -2.82
CA LEU A 315 -17.73 -35.58 -3.06
C LEU A 315 -17.34 -35.70 -4.55
N LYS A 316 -18.23 -35.28 -5.46
CA LYS A 316 -18.06 -35.36 -6.92
C LYS A 316 -17.67 -36.77 -7.39
N ILE A 317 -18.22 -37.81 -6.76
CA ILE A 317 -18.04 -39.21 -7.18
C ILE A 317 -18.97 -39.52 -8.36
N LEU A 318 -20.15 -38.89 -8.34
CA LEU A 318 -21.14 -38.97 -9.41
C LEU A 318 -21.84 -37.63 -9.61
N ARG A 319 -22.42 -37.43 -10.79
CA ARG A 319 -23.36 -36.38 -11.13
C ARG A 319 -24.68 -37.03 -11.53
N ILE A 320 -25.78 -36.40 -11.15
CA ILE A 320 -27.13 -36.83 -11.51
C ILE A 320 -27.66 -35.88 -12.59
N ASP A 321 -27.99 -36.45 -13.75
CA ASP A 321 -28.57 -35.72 -14.88
C ASP A 321 -29.98 -36.27 -15.14
N GLY A 322 -30.98 -35.65 -14.52
CA GLY A 322 -32.38 -36.10 -14.60
C GLY A 322 -32.58 -37.45 -13.91
N ALA A 323 -32.83 -38.53 -14.68
CA ALA A 323 -32.96 -39.89 -14.17
C ALA A 323 -31.69 -40.74 -14.34
N LYS A 324 -30.66 -40.21 -15.03
CA LYS A 324 -29.41 -40.89 -15.36
C LYS A 324 -28.29 -40.49 -14.41
N ILE A 325 -27.35 -41.40 -14.20
CA ILE A 325 -26.16 -41.16 -13.36
C ILE A 325 -24.91 -41.15 -14.24
N ALA A 326 -24.09 -40.12 -14.07
CA ALA A 326 -22.76 -40.02 -14.62
C ALA A 326 -21.72 -40.21 -13.50
N TYR A 327 -20.92 -41.28 -13.55
CA TYR A 327 -19.84 -41.50 -12.60
C TYR A 327 -18.61 -40.69 -13.03
N LEU A 328 -18.08 -39.88 -12.12
CA LEU A 328 -16.96 -38.96 -12.38
C LEU A 328 -15.60 -39.54 -11.95
N LYS A 329 -15.61 -40.68 -11.24
CA LYS A 329 -14.43 -41.42 -10.78
C LYS A 329 -14.51 -42.91 -11.11
#